data_AF-A0A853DUL8-F1
#
_entry.id   AF-A0A853DUL8-F1
#
_cell.length_a   1.000
_cell.length_b   1.000
_cell.length_c   1.000
_cell.angle_alpha   90.00
_cell.angle_beta   90.00
_cell.angle_gamma   90.00
#
_symmetry.space_group_name_H-M   'P 1'
#
loop_
_entity.id
_entity.type
_entity.pdbx_description
1 polymer ?
#
loop_
_entity_poly.entity_id
_entity_poly.type
_entity_poly.pdbx_seq_one_letter_code
_entity_poly.pdbx_strand_id
1 'polypeptide(L)'
;MTAGRDRFAPKALERLARAVAAEALGVRVAETSVRISDTGGALAVRVQSPVALPPLGDASGGGLTVRLADAAAEARRRLAELTGLEVARVDVRATSAVIKERRVR
;
A
#
# COMPACT_ATOMS: atom_id res chain seq x y z
N MET A 1 -33.97 -9.28 7.28
CA MET A 1 -33.11 -8.17 6.85
C MET A 1 -31.76 -8.77 6.47
N THR A 2 -31.51 -9.02 5.19
CA THR A 2 -30.27 -9.67 4.75
C THR A 2 -29.23 -8.57 4.58
N ALA A 3 -28.33 -8.43 5.55
CA ALA A 3 -27.18 -7.54 5.45
C ALA A 3 -26.42 -7.87 4.16
N GLY A 4 -26.26 -6.87 3.28
CA GLY A 4 -25.61 -7.00 1.99
C GLY A 4 -24.22 -7.58 2.17
N ARG A 5 -23.99 -8.76 1.62
CA ARG A 5 -22.68 -9.39 1.61
C ARG A 5 -21.98 -8.88 0.35
N ASP A 6 -21.22 -7.79 0.48
CA ASP A 6 -20.42 -7.26 -0.63
C ASP A 6 -19.36 -8.29 -1.03
N ARG A 7 -19.69 -9.11 -2.02
CA ARG A 7 -18.75 -10.08 -2.59
C ARG A 7 -17.85 -9.35 -3.58
N PHE A 8 -16.77 -8.79 -3.08
CA PHE A 8 -15.68 -8.38 -3.96
C PHE A 8 -15.00 -9.61 -4.56
N ALA A 9 -14.84 -9.63 -5.88
CA ALA A 9 -14.02 -10.64 -6.51
C ALA A 9 -12.57 -10.54 -5.97
N PRO A 10 -11.89 -11.65 -5.67
CA PRO A 10 -10.51 -11.62 -5.16
C PRO A 10 -9.57 -10.77 -6.01
N LYS A 11 -9.72 -10.84 -7.35
CA LYS A 11 -8.97 -10.01 -8.30
C LYS A 11 -9.25 -8.51 -8.18
N ALA A 12 -10.47 -8.12 -7.82
CA ALA A 12 -10.83 -6.71 -7.64
C ALA A 12 -10.16 -6.15 -6.38
N LEU A 13 -10.21 -6.89 -5.26
CA LEU A 13 -9.49 -6.56 -4.03
C LEU A 13 -7.99 -6.45 -4.27
N GLU A 14 -7.40 -7.40 -5.01
CA GLU A 14 -5.97 -7.39 -5.33
C GLU A 14 -5.58 -6.15 -6.14
N ARG A 15 -6.37 -5.79 -7.16
CA ARG A 15 -6.13 -4.58 -7.96
C ARG A 15 -6.27 -3.30 -7.15
N LEU A 16 -7.27 -3.23 -6.28
CA LEU A 16 -7.48 -2.10 -5.39
C LEU A 16 -6.30 -1.94 -4.42
N ALA A 17 -5.92 -3.02 -3.72
CA ALA A 17 -4.79 -3.02 -2.81
C ALA A 17 -3.48 -2.66 -3.51
N ARG A 18 -3.28 -3.13 -4.75
CA ARG A 18 -2.12 -2.76 -5.57
C ARG A 18 -2.11 -1.26 -5.91
N ALA A 19 -3.24 -0.68 -6.27
CA ALA A 19 -3.35 0.74 -6.58
C ALA A 19 -3.09 1.61 -5.33
N VAL A 20 -3.75 1.28 -4.22
CA VAL A 20 -3.59 1.99 -2.94
C VAL A 20 -2.15 1.92 -2.43
N ALA A 21 -1.53 0.74 -2.48
CA ALA A 21 -0.15 0.57 -2.03
C ALA A 21 0.85 1.33 -2.91
N ALA A 22 0.66 1.34 -4.23
CA ALA A 22 1.52 2.08 -5.15
C ALA A 22 1.41 3.60 -4.91
N GLU A 23 0.20 4.10 -4.65
CA GLU A 23 -0.04 5.50 -4.32
C GLU A 23 0.65 5.89 -3.01
N ALA A 24 0.47 5.10 -1.95
CA ALA A 24 1.11 5.34 -0.64
C ALA A 24 2.64 5.31 -0.72
N LEU A 25 3.22 4.48 -1.60
CA LEU A 25 4.66 4.37 -1.81
C LEU A 25 5.20 5.35 -2.87
N GLY A 26 4.32 6.08 -3.55
CA GLY A 26 4.67 7.06 -4.57
C GLY A 26 5.30 6.47 -5.83
N VAL A 27 4.99 5.22 -6.18
CA VAL A 27 5.53 4.48 -7.33
C VAL A 27 4.43 4.07 -8.32
N ARG A 28 4.80 3.53 -9.48
CA ARG A 28 3.80 3.06 -10.46
C ARG A 28 3.19 1.74 -10.02
N VAL A 29 1.89 1.58 -10.22
CA VAL A 29 1.14 0.34 -9.94
C VAL A 29 1.81 -0.89 -10.57
N ALA A 30 2.35 -0.73 -11.79
CA ALA A 30 3.07 -1.79 -12.51
C ALA A 30 4.28 -2.36 -11.75
N GLU A 31 4.92 -1.55 -10.91
CA GLU A 31 6.12 -1.89 -10.13
C GLU A 31 5.78 -2.48 -8.75
N THR A 32 4.51 -2.40 -8.34
CA THR A 32 4.00 -2.92 -7.07
C THR A 32 3.35 -4.28 -7.28
N SER A 33 3.63 -5.24 -6.41
CA SER A 33 2.98 -6.56 -6.36
C SER A 33 2.30 -6.73 -5.01
N VAL A 34 1.09 -7.29 -4.99
CA VAL A 34 0.31 -7.47 -3.76
C VAL A 34 -0.23 -8.89 -3.68
N ARG A 35 -0.21 -9.47 -2.49
CA ARG A 35 -0.99 -10.66 -2.15
C ARG A 35 -1.94 -10.35 -1.02
N ILE A 36 -3.14 -10.90 -1.11
CA ILE A 36 -4.17 -10.78 -0.10
C ILE A 36 -4.48 -12.17 0.44
N SER A 37 -4.68 -12.27 1.73
CA SER A 37 -5.10 -13.49 2.41
C SER A 37 -6.15 -13.13 3.45
N ASP A 38 -7.16 -13.97 3.61
CA ASP A 38 -8.09 -13.85 4.74
C ASP A 38 -7.43 -14.39 6.00
N THR A 39 -7.60 -13.69 7.11
CA THR A 39 -7.13 -14.09 8.43
C THR A 39 -8.27 -13.87 9.41
N GLY A 40 -9.10 -14.91 9.59
CA GLY A 40 -10.19 -14.90 10.55
C GLY A 40 -11.30 -13.90 10.21
N GLY A 41 -11.57 -13.65 8.93
CA GLY A 41 -12.55 -12.65 8.49
C GLY A 41 -11.99 -11.22 8.33
N ALA A 42 -10.69 -11.02 8.59
CA ALA A 42 -9.99 -9.78 8.32
C ALA A 42 -8.96 -9.96 7.19
N LEU A 43 -8.68 -8.89 6.45
CA LEU A 43 -7.71 -8.90 5.36
C LEU A 43 -6.27 -8.79 5.89
N ALA A 44 -5.42 -9.72 5.47
CA ALA A 44 -3.97 -9.62 5.58
C ALA A 44 -3.40 -9.32 4.19
N VAL A 45 -2.69 -8.20 4.07
CA VAL A 45 -2.15 -7.71 2.79
C VAL A 45 -0.63 -7.73 2.86
N ARG A 46 0.01 -8.32 1.84
CA ARG A 46 1.47 -8.28 1.66
C ARG A 46 1.80 -7.52 0.39
N VAL A 47 2.58 -6.46 0.52
CA VAL A 47 3.01 -5.59 -0.57
C VAL A 47 4.51 -5.79 -0.82
N GLN A 48 4.89 -5.98 -2.07
CA GLN A 48 6.27 -5.94 -2.53
C GLN A 48 6.40 -4.84 -3.56
N SER A 49 7.25 -3.85 -3.32
CA SER A 49 7.29 -2.68 -4.18
C SER A 49 8.61 -1.93 -4.01
N PRO A 50 9.09 -1.22 -5.05
CA PRO A 50 10.05 -0.14 -4.83
C PRO A 50 9.43 0.94 -3.93
N VAL A 51 10.29 1.68 -3.26
CA VAL A 51 9.93 2.88 -2.49
C VAL A 51 10.51 4.12 -3.14
N ALA A 52 9.67 5.14 -3.34
CA ALA A 52 10.15 6.43 -3.82
C ALA A 52 10.81 7.21 -2.67
N LEU A 53 12.08 7.56 -2.84
CA LEU A 53 12.83 8.39 -1.90
C LEU A 53 13.06 9.78 -2.48
N PRO A 54 13.02 10.83 -1.65
CA PRO A 54 13.45 12.15 -2.07
C PRO A 54 14.97 12.16 -2.30
N PRO A 55 15.48 13.15 -3.04
CA PRO A 55 16.91 13.33 -3.21
C PRO A 55 17.62 13.54 -1.86
N LEU A 56 18.89 13.14 -1.81
CA LEU A 56 19.73 13.22 -0.63
C LEU A 56 19.89 14.70 -0.21
N GLY A 57 19.28 15.08 0.91
CA GLY A 57 19.25 16.48 1.41
C GLY A 57 17.84 16.95 1.80
N ASP A 58 16.80 16.38 1.19
CA ASP A 58 15.40 16.61 1.59
C ASP A 58 15.01 15.61 2.70
N ALA A 59 15.52 15.83 3.92
CA ALA A 59 15.29 14.97 5.09
C ALA A 59 13.89 15.12 5.73
N SER A 60 12.91 15.65 5.00
CA SER A 60 11.61 16.12 5.52
C SER A 60 10.59 15.00 5.85
N GLY A 61 11.01 13.74 6.01
CA GLY A 61 10.05 12.63 6.18
C GLY A 61 10.58 11.42 6.94
N GLY A 62 11.55 11.61 7.84
CA GLY A 62 12.12 10.52 8.64
C GLY A 62 12.91 9.49 7.81
N GLY A 63 13.44 8.49 8.52
CA GLY A 63 14.16 7.38 7.91
C GLY A 63 13.24 6.45 7.10
N LEU A 64 13.83 5.58 6.28
CA LEU A 64 13.11 4.62 5.43
C LEU A 64 12.05 3.81 6.21
N THR A 65 12.36 3.39 7.43
CA THR A 65 11.43 2.62 8.27
C THR A 65 10.16 3.38 8.61
N VAL A 66 10.28 4.67 8.94
CA VAL A 66 9.13 5.54 9.26
C VAL A 66 8.25 5.68 8.03
N ARG A 67 8.86 5.94 6.86
CA ARG A 67 8.12 6.04 5.59
C ARG A 67 7.36 4.77 5.23
N LEU A 68 7.98 3.60 5.43
CA LEU A 68 7.31 2.32 5.18
C LEU A 68 6.17 2.07 6.17
N ALA A 69 6.34 2.45 7.44
CA ALA A 69 5.29 2.37 8.44
C ALA A 69 4.11 3.30 8.10
N ASP A 70 4.39 4.55 7.71
CA ASP A 70 3.38 5.52 7.29
C ASP A 70 2.64 5.03 6.04
N ALA A 71 3.36 4.52 5.04
CA ALA A 71 2.75 3.96 3.84
C ALA A 71 1.88 2.73 4.14
N ALA A 72 2.31 1.86 5.06
CA ALA A 72 1.52 0.71 5.50
C ALA A 72 0.24 1.14 6.25
N ALA A 73 0.35 2.15 7.10
CA ALA A 73 -0.79 2.71 7.85
C ALA A 73 -1.80 3.39 6.91
N GLU A 74 -1.33 4.19 5.97
CA GLU A 74 -2.18 4.83 4.95
C GLU A 74 -2.87 3.79 4.07
N ALA A 75 -2.12 2.78 3.59
CA ALA A 75 -2.71 1.71 2.78
C ALA A 75 -3.76 0.90 3.56
N ARG A 76 -3.52 0.61 4.84
CA ARG A 76 -4.48 -0.06 5.73
C ARG A 76 -5.76 0.77 5.85
N ARG A 77 -5.63 2.07 6.14
CA ARG A 77 -6.75 2.99 6.31
C ARG A 77 -7.59 3.07 5.03
N ARG A 78 -6.96 3.36 3.90
CA ARG A 78 -7.62 3.45 2.58
C ARG A 78 -8.33 2.16 2.19
N LEU A 79 -7.72 1.01 2.46
CA LEU A 79 -8.34 -0.27 2.14
C LEU A 79 -9.57 -0.53 3.00
N ALA A 80 -9.52 -0.23 4.30
CA ALA A 80 -10.68 -0.35 5.17
C ALA A 80 -11.81 0.60 4.73
N GLU A 81 -11.49 1.85 4.39
CA GLU A 81 -12.45 2.84 3.91
C GLU A 81 -13.11 2.43 2.58
N LEU A 82 -12.33 1.91 1.62
CA LEU A 82 -12.82 1.59 0.27
C LEU A 82 -13.53 0.23 0.18
N THR A 83 -13.15 -0.73 1.02
CA THR A 83 -13.72 -2.09 0.98
C THR A 83 -14.81 -2.31 2.03
N GLY A 84 -14.84 -1.48 3.09
CA GLY A 84 -15.66 -1.72 4.27
C GLY A 84 -15.25 -2.96 5.07
N LEU A 85 -14.11 -3.58 4.75
CA LEU A 85 -13.60 -4.77 5.41
C LEU A 85 -12.57 -4.40 6.48
N GLU A 86 -12.51 -5.20 7.54
CA GLU A 86 -11.44 -5.08 8.52
C GLU A 86 -10.11 -5.53 7.90
N VAL A 87 -9.06 -4.70 8.05
CA VAL A 87 -7.70 -5.03 7.60
C VAL A 87 -6.85 -5.31 8.83
N ALA A 88 -6.51 -6.57 9.08
CA ALA A 88 -5.73 -6.99 10.24
C ALA A 88 -4.29 -6.46 10.19
N ARG A 89 -3.66 -6.54 9.01
CA ARG A 89 -2.26 -6.11 8.80
C ARG A 89 -1.94 -5.81 7.34
N VAL A 90 -0.98 -4.91 7.15
CA VAL A 90 -0.35 -4.62 5.86
C VAL A 90 1.16 -4.75 6.04
N ASP A 91 1.74 -5.80 5.47
CA ASP A 91 3.18 -6.04 5.47
C ASP A 91 3.79 -5.46 4.20
N VAL A 92 4.61 -4.41 4.34
CA VAL A 92 5.29 -3.76 3.20
C VAL A 92 6.74 -4.21 3.13
N ARG A 93 7.15 -4.77 1.99
CA ARG A 93 8.53 -5.13 1.69
C ARG A 93 9.07 -4.25 0.58
N ALA A 94 9.98 -3.36 0.93
CA ALA A 94 10.75 -2.60 -0.04
C ALA A 94 11.69 -3.53 -0.82
N THR A 95 11.57 -3.56 -2.15
CA THR A 95 12.44 -4.37 -3.03
C THR A 95 13.61 -3.57 -3.57
N SER A 96 13.42 -2.27 -3.80
CA SER A 96 14.41 -1.34 -4.31
C SER A 96 14.03 0.10 -3.94
N ALA A 97 14.96 1.03 -4.09
CA ALA A 97 14.72 2.46 -3.89
C ALA A 97 14.79 3.20 -5.22
N VAL A 98 13.83 4.09 -5.46
CA VAL A 98 13.78 4.95 -6.65
C VAL A 98 13.89 6.39 -6.17
N ILE A 99 14.95 7.09 -6.58
CA ILE A 99 15.15 8.50 -6.21
C ILE A 99 14.30 9.35 -7.16
N LYS A 100 13.36 10.13 -6.61
CA LYS A 100 12.61 11.10 -7.40
C LYS A 100 13.50 12.31 -7.68
N GLU A 101 14.11 12.34 -8.87
CA GLU A 101 14.88 13.51 -9.30
C GLU A 101 13.96 14.71 -9.46
N ARG A 102 14.23 15.77 -8.70
CA ARG A 102 13.60 17.07 -8.89
C ARG A 102 14.25 17.72 -10.11
N ARG A 103 13.56 17.71 -11.24
CA ARG A 103 13.94 18.52 -12.42
C ARG A 103 13.91 19.99 -12.01
N VAL A 104 15.07 20.53 -11.67
CA VAL A 104 15.28 21.97 -11.56
C VAL A 104 15.09 22.57 -12.96
N ARG A 105 14.12 23.48 -13.07
CA ARG A 105 13.97 24.39 -14.22
C ARG A 105 14.69 25.69 -13.90
#